data_AF-A0A7Y0ED49-F1
#
_entry.id   AF-A0A7Y0ED49-F1
#
_cell.length_a   1.000
_cell.length_b   1.000
_cell.length_c   1.000
_cell.angle_alpha   90.00
_cell.angle_beta   90.00
_cell.angle_gamma   90.00
#
_symmetry.space_group_name_H-M   'P 1'
#
loop_
_entity.id
_entity.type
_entity.pdbx_description
1 polymer ?
#
loop_
_entity_poly.entity_id
_entity_poly.type
_entity_poly.pdbx_seq_one_letter_code
_entity_poly.pdbx_strand_id
1 'polypeptide(L)' 'MTNESVKENLKDYLLKHGVRNNFIAEKIGISNTSICLFLQGKRLLSEDKLNQIEELINKSY' A
#
# COMPACT_ATOMS: atom_id res chain seq x y z
N MET A 1 -2.31 4.69 -13.34
CA MET A 1 -1.43 4.70 -12.15
C MET A 1 -0.37 3.63 -12.30
N THR A 2 0.86 3.87 -11.85
CA THR A 2 1.92 2.85 -11.90
C THR A 2 2.11 2.21 -10.54
N ASN A 3 2.32 0.90 -10.50
CA ASN A 3 2.61 0.15 -9.27
C ASN A 3 3.81 0.76 -8.50
N GLU A 4 4.79 1.32 -9.21
CA GLU A 4 5.95 1.97 -8.60
C GLU A 4 5.61 3.23 -7.81
N SER A 5 4.82 4.15 -8.38
CA SER A 5 4.44 5.39 -7.67
C SER A 5 3.65 5.09 -6.40
N VAL A 6 2.70 4.16 -6.46
CA VAL A 6 1.90 3.77 -5.29
C VAL A 6 2.75 3.07 -4.24
N LYS A 7 3.74 2.27 -4.66
CA LYS A 7 4.71 1.62 -3.78
C LYS A 7 5.55 2.65 -3.02
N GLU A 8 6.03 3.70 -3.70
CA GLU A 8 6.80 4.77 -3.06
C GLU A 8 5.96 5.58 -2.09
N ASN A 9 4.76 6.00 -2.50
CA ASN A 9 3.81 6.71 -1.63
C ASN A 9 3.44 5.87 -0.40
N LEU A 10 3.20 4.57 -0.59
CA LEU A 10 2.90 3.67 0.52
C LEU A 10 4.09 3.55 1.48
N LYS A 11 5.32 3.43 0.96
CA LYS A 11 6.53 3.39 1.80
C LYS A 11 6.68 4.65 2.65
N ASP A 12 6.49 5.80 2.04
CA ASP A 12 6.57 7.10 2.71
C ASP A 12 5.49 7.24 3.79
N TYR A 13 4.24 6.84 3.48
CA TYR A 13 3.14 6.82 4.43
C TYR A 13 3.42 5.92 5.64
N LEU A 14 3.91 4.70 5.40
CA LEU A 14 4.28 3.76 6.48
C LEU A 14 5.34 4.37 7.40
N LEU A 15 6.31 5.09 6.83
CA LEU A 15 7.40 5.72 7.58
C LEU A 15 6.92 6.98 8.35
N LYS A 16 6.12 7.83 7.72
CA LYS A 16 5.58 9.07 8.32
C LYS A 16 4.60 8.80 9.45
N HIS A 17 3.70 7.83 9.28
CA HIS A 17 2.65 7.53 10.24
C HIS A 17 3.03 6.40 11.21
N GLY A 18 4.18 5.75 11.03
CA GLY A 18 4.62 4.62 11.87
C GLY A 18 3.69 3.41 11.80
N VAL A 19 2.88 3.31 10.76
CA VAL A 19 1.91 2.22 10.57
C VAL A 19 2.60 0.98 9.99
N ARG A 20 2.09 -0.20 10.34
CA ARG A 20 2.63 -1.48 9.87
C ARG A 20 1.92 -1.95 8.61
N ASN A 21 2.60 -2.78 7.81
CA ASN A 21 2.02 -3.43 6.63
C ASN A 21 0.68 -4.13 6.93
N ASN A 22 0.51 -4.70 8.13
CA ASN A 22 -0.74 -5.35 8.55
C ASN A 22 -1.92 -4.38 8.58
N PHE A 23 -1.71 -3.13 9.02
CA PHE A 23 -2.77 -2.12 9.07
C PHE A 23 -3.33 -1.83 7.68
N ILE A 24 -2.44 -1.64 6.70
CA ILE A 24 -2.83 -1.40 5.31
C ILE A 24 -3.53 -2.63 4.74
N ALA A 25 -2.96 -3.81 5.00
CA ALA A 25 -3.49 -5.10 4.56
C ALA A 25 -4.94 -5.32 5.04
N GLU A 26 -5.21 -5.06 6.33
CA GLU A 26 -6.54 -5.15 6.92
C GLU A 26 -7.52 -4.14 6.33
N LYS A 27 -7.06 -2.90 6.08
CA LYS A 27 -7.89 -1.84 5.52
C LYS A 27 -8.33 -2.08 4.08
N ILE A 28 -7.47 -2.68 3.27
CA ILE A 28 -7.77 -2.97 1.85
C ILE A 28 -8.19 -4.43 1.62
N GLY A 29 -8.27 -5.24 2.68
CA GLY A 29 -8.70 -6.64 2.61
C GLY A 29 -7.76 -7.53 1.79
N ILE A 30 -6.44 -7.39 1.95
CA ILE A 30 -5.45 -8.32 1.37
C ILE A 30 -4.54 -8.89 2.44
N SER A 31 -3.84 -9.99 2.14
CA SER A 31 -2.86 -10.56 3.06
C SER A 31 -1.67 -9.62 3.27
N ASN A 32 -1.16 -9.55 4.51
CA ASN A 32 0.07 -8.83 4.84
C ASN A 32 1.25 -9.24 3.95
N THR A 33 1.36 -10.53 3.62
CA THR A 33 2.37 -11.06 2.68
C THR A 33 2.27 -10.41 1.30
N SER A 34 1.06 -10.14 0.81
CA SER A 34 0.85 -9.50 -0.49
C SER A 34 1.34 -8.04 -0.50
N ILE A 35 1.08 -7.28 0.57
CA ILE A 35 1.66 -5.94 0.77
C ILE A 35 3.19 -6.03 0.77
N CYS A 36 3.75 -6.97 1.54
CA CYS A 36 5.20 -7.12 1.67
C CYS A 36 5.85 -7.44 0.32
N LEU A 37 5.28 -8.35 -0.47
CA LEU A 37 5.76 -8.69 -1.81
C LEU A 37 5.61 -7.51 -2.78
N PHE A 38 4.54 -6.73 -2.67
CA PHE A 38 4.35 -5.51 -3.45
C PHE A 38 5.40 -4.45 -3.12
N LEU A 39 5.69 -4.20 -1.85
CA LEU A 39 6.73 -3.28 -1.40
C LEU A 39 8.14 -3.71 -1.83
N GLN A 40 8.38 -5.01 -1.95
CA GLN A 40 9.62 -5.57 -2.49
C GLN A 40 9.69 -5.56 -4.03
N GLY A 41 8.63 -5.15 -4.73
CA GLY A 41 8.54 -5.19 -6.19
C GLY A 41 8.43 -6.60 -6.77
N LYS A 42 8.19 -7.62 -5.93
CA LYS A 42 8.05 -9.02 -6.33
C LYS A 42 6.64 -9.38 -6.80
N ARG A 43 5.67 -8.52 -6.51
CA ARG A 43 4.27 -8.71 -6.88
C ARG A 43 3.66 -7.40 -7.33
N LEU A 44 2.89 -7.43 -8.41
CA LEU A 44 2.06 -6.32 -8.83
C LEU A 44 0.67 -6.46 -8.21
N LEU A 45 0.08 -5.32 -7.87
CA LEU A 45 -1.31 -5.24 -7.42
C LEU A 45 -2.19 -4.81 -8.60
N SER A 46 -3.43 -5.30 -8.61
CA SER A 46 -4.45 -4.87 -9.55
C SER A 46 -4.81 -3.41 -9.31
N GLU A 47 -5.29 -2.74 -10.35
CA GLU A 47 -5.64 -1.31 -10.31
C GLU A 47 -6.64 -0.98 -9.19
N ASP A 48 -7.64 -1.83 -8.95
CA ASP A 48 -8.57 -1.73 -7.82
C ASP A 48 -7.85 -1.58 -6.47
N LYS A 49 -6.85 -2.44 -6.22
CA LYS A 49 -6.07 -2.41 -4.97
C LYS A 49 -5.14 -1.21 -4.88
N LEU A 50 -4.60 -0.75 -6.02
CA LEU A 50 -3.81 0.47 -6.07
C LEU A 50 -4.65 1.69 -5.69
N ASN A 51 -5.87 1.79 -6.23
CA ASN A 51 -6.81 2.85 -5.88
C ASN A 51 -7.16 2.85 -4.39
N GLN A 52 -7.42 1.66 -3.81
CA GLN A 52 -7.71 1.54 -2.38
C GLN A 52 -6.54 2.00 -1.50
N ILE A 53 -5.30 1.70 -1.90
CA ILE A 53 -4.09 2.14 -1.19
C ILE A 53 -3.94 3.66 -1.31
N GLU A 54 -4.09 4.22 -2.51
CA GLU A 54 -4.01 5.66 -2.75
C GLU A 54 -5.08 6.45 -1.98
N GLU A 55 -6.32 5.97 -1.98
CA GLU A 55 -7.38 6.58 -1.17
C GLU A 55 -7.04 6.58 0.31
N LEU A 56 -6.45 5.49 0.81
CA LEU A 56 -6.08 5.38 2.22
C LEU A 56 -4.96 6.35 2.60
N ILE A 57 -3.96 6.50 1.72
CA ILE A 57 -2.84 7.41 1.92
C ILE A 57 -3.33 8.87 1.84
N ASN A 58 -4.13 9.23 0.83
CA ASN A 58 -4.60 10.60 0.63
C ASN A 58 -5.68 11.05 1.63
N LYS A 59 -6.47 10.13 2.21
CA LYS A 59 -7.49 10.49 3.23
C LYS A 59 -6.94 10.84 4.60
N SER A 60 -5.65 10.60 4.88
CA SER A 60 -5.06 10.97 6.17
C SER A 60 -4.67 12.45 6.14
N TYR A 61 -5.61 13.29 6.59
CA TYR A 61 -5.51 14.75 6.77
C TYR A 61 -4.44 15.14 7.79
#